data_AF-A0A2R6NT70-F1
#
_entry.id   AF-A0A2R6NT70-F1
#
_cell.length_a   1.000
_cell.length_b   1.000
_cell.length_c   1.000
_cell.angle_alpha   90.00
_cell.angle_beta   90.00
_cell.angle_gamma   90.00
#
_symmetry.space_group_name_H-M   'P 1'
#
loop_
_entity.id
_entity.type
_entity.pdbx_description
1 polymer ?
#
loop_
_entity_poly.entity_id
_entity_poly.type
_entity_poly.pdbx_seq_one_letter_code
_entity_poly.pdbx_strand_id
1 'polypeptide(L)'
;MGPVSDAIFTSLGDTILVEMGLHAGFEMTTKLANDLVLDKAVNAIIPIHSKQLETTGIKELLITLKYKHTMQDAALGFYRSSVHKDASLFANVMDYLAIEKGWFSPYLFASARRPIIPRSMKPDVVFCHGPFVPDIGDYRLGETLLAESNLAITFAAAPPSPPPQTEPTSSHRLSLAVPELPRLSNMFSRSRTPSPEPALTPLPTPPTPRRMVIVVVGLKPHRAGIWTTSARPSESVMYYQLLNGCPAVVVPVKVGSPLVAWDALTLEEFWKIALPKEGESLEGCKFDGIVKVLSEYLDLCVDWARVSLSKDPEEEVLEPSSSEVTFDDLKKKKLAVKEAITLLVAGAVRSGESKDVKDKVDKGRSGIAMWRIP
;
A
#
# COMPACT_ATOMS: atom_id res chain seq x y z
N MET A 1 -1.29 -18.80 -29.29
CA MET A 1 -0.36 -18.80 -28.14
C MET A 1 0.84 -17.96 -28.55
N GLY A 2 0.84 -16.69 -28.17
CA GLY A 2 1.96 -15.77 -28.43
C GLY A 2 2.98 -15.82 -27.29
N PRO A 3 4.22 -15.34 -27.50
CA PRO A 3 5.26 -15.39 -26.49
C PRO A 3 4.89 -14.48 -25.32
N VAL A 4 4.75 -15.05 -24.13
CA VAL A 4 4.72 -14.32 -22.86
C VAL A 4 6.18 -14.04 -22.52
N SER A 5 6.57 -12.77 -22.55
CA SER A 5 7.90 -12.36 -22.10
C SER A 5 7.91 -12.38 -20.57
N ASP A 6 8.27 -13.52 -19.97
CA ASP A 6 8.45 -13.62 -18.53
C ASP A 6 9.74 -12.87 -18.14
N ALA A 7 9.60 -11.69 -17.55
CA ALA A 7 10.69 -11.02 -16.87
C ALA A 7 10.68 -11.47 -15.40
N ILE A 8 11.72 -12.22 -15.01
CA ILE A 8 11.97 -12.60 -13.61
C ILE A 8 12.96 -11.60 -13.03
N PHE A 9 12.50 -10.75 -12.12
CA PHE A 9 13.41 -9.94 -11.30
C PHE A 9 13.71 -10.70 -10.01
N THR A 10 14.89 -11.32 -9.94
CA THR A 10 15.44 -11.84 -8.69
C THR A 10 16.39 -10.80 -8.10
N SER A 11 15.93 -10.09 -7.07
CA SER A 11 16.86 -9.37 -6.18
C SER A 11 17.56 -10.41 -5.30
N LEU A 12 18.86 -10.62 -5.55
CA LEU A 12 19.68 -11.62 -4.85
C LEU A 12 19.81 -11.24 -3.37
N GLY A 13 18.98 -11.87 -2.53
CA GLY A 13 18.93 -11.67 -1.08
C GLY A 13 17.54 -11.33 -0.52
N ASP A 14 16.57 -11.03 -1.38
CA ASP A 14 15.24 -10.56 -0.96
C ASP A 14 14.22 -11.71 -0.74
N THR A 15 13.30 -11.49 0.20
CA THR A 15 12.19 -12.39 0.57
C THR A 15 11.01 -12.35 -0.40
N ILE A 16 11.13 -11.62 -1.52
CA ILE A 16 10.09 -11.51 -2.54
C ILE A 16 10.63 -11.91 -3.91
N LEU A 17 9.85 -12.71 -4.63
CA LEU A 17 10.04 -12.95 -6.06
C LEU A 17 8.84 -12.35 -6.81
N VAL A 18 9.11 -11.55 -7.84
CA VAL A 18 8.09 -10.93 -8.69
C VAL A 18 8.29 -11.45 -10.11
N GLU A 19 7.28 -12.17 -10.61
CA GLU A 19 7.17 -12.60 -12.00
C GLU A 19 6.15 -11.69 -12.69
N MET A 20 6.58 -11.02 -13.77
CA MET A 20 5.74 -10.04 -14.47
C MET A 20 5.13 -10.65 -15.73
N GLY A 21 3.80 -10.73 -15.77
CA GLY A 21 3.07 -11.08 -16.99
C GLY A 21 2.66 -9.81 -17.75
N LEU A 22 3.44 -9.40 -18.75
CA LEU A 22 3.10 -8.25 -19.58
C LEU A 22 1.89 -8.59 -20.48
N HIS A 23 0.78 -7.89 -20.26
CA HIS A 23 -0.34 -7.84 -21.19
C HIS A 23 -0.18 -6.64 -22.12
N ALA A 24 -0.39 -6.84 -23.42
CA ALA A 24 -0.27 -5.80 -24.44
C ALA A 24 -1.12 -4.57 -24.08
N GLY A 25 -0.52 -3.38 -24.07
CA GLY A 25 -1.20 -2.10 -23.82
C GLY A 25 -0.89 -1.41 -22.49
N PHE A 26 -0.14 -2.05 -21.58
CA PHE A 26 0.18 -1.43 -20.28
C PHE A 26 1.29 -0.36 -20.33
N GLU A 27 2.22 -0.43 -21.28
CA GLU A 27 3.53 0.23 -21.14
C GLU A 27 3.79 1.48 -22.02
N MET A 28 2.80 2.02 -22.72
CA MET A 28 3.10 2.96 -23.81
C MET A 28 3.38 4.43 -23.42
N THR A 29 3.36 4.84 -22.15
CA THR A 29 3.38 6.30 -21.82
C THR A 29 4.12 6.75 -20.55
N THR A 30 4.64 5.88 -19.69
CA THR A 30 4.85 6.24 -18.26
C THR A 30 6.16 6.95 -17.91
N LYS A 31 7.29 6.64 -18.55
CA LYS A 31 8.60 7.17 -18.12
C LYS A 31 8.80 8.66 -18.39
N LEU A 32 8.07 9.23 -19.36
CA LEU A 32 8.04 10.68 -19.61
C LEU A 32 6.86 11.37 -18.90
N ALA A 33 5.84 10.62 -18.49
CA ALA A 33 4.64 11.16 -17.85
C ALA A 33 4.79 11.32 -16.33
N ASN A 34 5.60 10.49 -15.65
CA ASN A 34 5.82 10.66 -14.21
C ASN A 34 6.50 12.00 -13.88
N ASP A 35 7.48 12.45 -14.69
CA ASP A 35 8.09 13.79 -14.54
C ASP A 35 7.09 14.91 -14.90
N LEU A 36 6.26 14.75 -15.93
CA LEU A 36 5.27 15.77 -16.31
C LEU A 36 4.08 15.85 -15.32
N VAL A 37 3.74 14.75 -14.64
CA VAL A 37 2.76 14.72 -13.55
C VAL A 37 3.40 15.32 -12.29
N LEU A 38 4.69 15.08 -12.03
CA LEU A 38 5.40 15.76 -10.95
C LEU A 38 5.51 17.29 -11.18
N ASP A 39 5.74 17.73 -12.42
CA ASP A 39 5.92 19.14 -12.80
C ASP A 39 4.61 19.91 -13.04
N LYS A 40 3.46 19.24 -13.23
CA LYS A 40 2.18 19.91 -13.54
C LYS A 40 0.97 19.47 -12.71
N ALA A 41 1.03 18.42 -11.90
CA ALA A 41 -0.19 17.76 -11.39
C ALA A 41 -0.77 18.29 -10.08
N VAL A 42 -0.35 19.45 -9.58
CA VAL A 42 -1.18 20.18 -8.60
C VAL A 42 -2.01 21.27 -9.27
N ASN A 43 -1.66 21.73 -10.49
CA ASN A 43 -2.37 22.80 -11.19
C ASN A 43 -3.12 22.36 -12.45
N ALA A 44 -2.76 21.23 -13.06
CA ALA A 44 -3.59 20.59 -14.08
C ALA A 44 -4.55 19.61 -13.39
N ILE A 45 -5.69 20.12 -12.92
CA ILE A 45 -6.84 19.34 -12.44
C ILE A 45 -7.12 18.26 -13.50
N ILE A 46 -6.68 17.02 -13.27
CA ILE A 46 -7.07 15.89 -14.12
C ILE A 46 -8.59 15.77 -13.92
N PRO A 47 -9.42 16.01 -14.94
CA PRO A 47 -10.85 15.94 -14.73
C PRO A 47 -11.24 14.49 -14.41
N ILE A 48 -12.32 14.33 -13.63
CA ILE A 48 -12.90 13.02 -13.26
C ILE A 48 -13.19 12.16 -14.50
N HIS A 49 -13.49 12.81 -15.62
CA HIS A 49 -13.79 12.19 -16.92
C HIS A 49 -12.60 12.16 -17.89
N SER A 50 -11.38 12.41 -17.42
CA SER A 50 -10.19 12.40 -18.29
C SER A 50 -10.00 11.05 -18.97
N LYS A 51 -9.57 11.05 -20.23
CA LYS A 51 -9.22 9.82 -20.96
C LYS A 51 -8.06 9.04 -20.31
N GLN A 52 -7.29 9.69 -19.44
CA GLN A 52 -6.20 9.07 -18.70
C GLN A 52 -6.68 8.09 -17.62
N LEU A 53 -7.91 8.27 -17.13
CA LEU A 53 -8.54 7.37 -16.16
C LEU A 53 -9.24 6.16 -16.82
N GLU A 54 -9.23 6.08 -18.15
CA GLU A 54 -9.79 4.94 -18.88
C GLU A 54 -8.87 3.72 -18.73
N THR A 55 -9.42 2.64 -18.17
CA THR A 55 -8.66 1.41 -18.01
C THR A 55 -8.62 0.63 -19.32
N THR A 56 -7.53 0.78 -20.08
CA THR A 56 -7.30 0.09 -21.35
C THR A 56 -6.52 -1.20 -21.20
N GLY A 57 -5.86 -1.43 -20.06
CA GLY A 57 -5.01 -2.60 -19.84
C GLY A 57 -4.89 -2.98 -18.37
N ILE A 58 -4.62 -4.27 -18.14
CA ILE A 58 -4.41 -4.86 -16.82
C ILE A 58 -3.00 -5.44 -16.80
N LYS A 59 -2.20 -5.10 -15.79
CA LYS A 59 -0.92 -5.76 -15.54
C LYS A 59 -1.07 -6.80 -14.47
N GLU A 60 -0.72 -8.05 -14.80
CA GLU A 60 -0.71 -9.15 -13.84
C GLU A 60 0.71 -9.34 -13.30
N LEU A 61 0.86 -9.25 -11.98
CA LEU A 61 2.10 -9.48 -11.25
C LEU A 61 1.93 -10.73 -10.40
N LEU A 62 2.70 -11.78 -10.67
CA LEU A 62 2.77 -12.93 -9.79
C LEU A 62 3.81 -12.66 -8.72
N ILE A 63 3.36 -12.44 -7.48
CA ILE A 63 4.24 -12.11 -6.37
C ILE A 63 4.28 -13.30 -5.40
N THR A 64 5.50 -13.74 -5.12
CA THR A 64 5.82 -14.75 -4.12
C THR A 64 6.46 -14.08 -2.91
N LEU A 65 5.77 -14.09 -1.77
CA LEU A 65 6.29 -13.61 -0.49
C LEU A 65 6.76 -14.80 0.32
N LYS A 66 8.04 -14.84 0.69
CA LYS A 66 8.59 -15.85 1.60
C LYS A 66 8.40 -15.38 3.04
N TYR A 67 7.98 -16.29 3.91
CA TYR A 67 7.75 -15.99 5.31
C TYR A 67 7.99 -17.22 6.19
N LYS A 68 8.38 -17.02 7.44
CA LYS A 68 8.45 -18.14 8.39
C LYS A 68 7.03 -18.60 8.71
N HIS A 69 6.73 -19.87 8.48
CA HIS A 69 5.41 -20.44 8.72
C HIS A 69 5.06 -20.47 10.22
N THR A 70 4.56 -19.35 10.73
CA THR A 70 3.95 -19.23 12.06
C THR A 70 2.56 -18.68 11.88
N MET A 71 1.53 -19.52 12.02
CA MET A 71 0.15 -19.03 12.01
C MET A 71 -0.06 -18.11 13.21
N GLN A 72 -0.41 -16.88 12.93
CA GLN A 72 -0.67 -15.85 13.93
C GLN A 72 -1.95 -15.10 13.55
N ASP A 73 -2.69 -14.66 14.55
CA ASP A 73 -3.90 -13.88 14.33
C ASP A 73 -3.51 -12.48 13.83
N ALA A 74 -4.18 -12.02 12.77
CA ALA A 74 -4.00 -10.66 12.27
C ALA A 74 -4.58 -9.67 13.30
N ALA A 75 -3.77 -8.69 13.71
CA ALA A 75 -4.17 -7.58 14.55
C ALA A 75 -4.99 -6.58 13.73
N LEU A 76 -6.25 -6.95 13.49
CA LEU A 76 -7.20 -6.18 12.72
C LEU A 76 -7.84 -5.07 13.57
N GLY A 77 -8.01 -3.91 12.95
CA GLY A 77 -8.86 -2.83 13.43
C GLY A 77 -9.90 -2.47 12.37
N PHE A 78 -10.96 -1.81 12.83
CA PHE A 78 -12.14 -1.52 12.04
C PHE A 78 -12.48 -0.05 12.19
N TYR A 79 -12.68 0.63 11.06
CA TYR A 79 -13.05 2.03 11.02
C TYR A 79 -14.42 2.18 10.37
N ARG A 80 -15.23 3.08 10.93
CA ARG A 80 -16.51 3.51 10.38
C ARG A 80 -16.57 5.02 10.45
N SER A 81 -16.85 5.64 9.33
CA SER A 81 -16.85 7.08 9.14
C SER A 81 -18.07 7.74 9.78
N SER A 82 -17.92 9.02 10.11
CA SER A 82 -18.99 9.87 10.62
C SER A 82 -20.03 10.27 9.56
N VAL A 83 -19.75 9.97 8.28
CA VAL A 83 -20.69 10.19 7.16
C VAL A 83 -21.97 9.35 7.31
N HIS A 84 -21.88 8.19 7.98
CA HIS A 84 -23.05 7.37 8.28
C HIS A 84 -23.88 7.97 9.42
N LYS A 85 -25.21 7.90 9.29
CA LYS A 85 -26.14 8.30 10.37
C LYS A 85 -25.86 7.53 11.67
N ASP A 86 -25.49 6.26 11.53
CA ASP A 86 -25.08 5.41 12.64
C ASP A 86 -23.56 5.26 12.63
N ALA A 87 -22.87 5.91 13.56
CA ALA A 87 -21.42 5.76 13.74
C ALA A 87 -21.02 4.43 14.42
N SER A 88 -21.99 3.63 14.86
CA SER A 88 -21.73 2.35 15.53
C SER A 88 -21.36 1.24 14.53
N LEU A 89 -20.26 0.55 14.82
CA LEU A 89 -19.79 -0.62 14.08
C LEU A 89 -20.79 -1.78 14.06
N PHE A 90 -21.74 -1.83 15.01
CA PHE A 90 -22.68 -2.94 15.24
C PHE A 90 -24.15 -2.59 14.93
N ALA A 91 -24.40 -1.47 14.23
CA ALA A 91 -25.75 -0.92 14.09
C ALA A 91 -26.76 -1.83 13.36
N ASN A 92 -26.31 -2.84 12.60
CA ASN A 92 -27.17 -3.77 11.86
C ASN A 92 -26.64 -5.21 11.96
N VAL A 93 -26.98 -5.89 13.06
CA VAL A 93 -26.72 -7.33 13.24
C VAL A 93 -27.69 -8.11 12.34
N MET A 94 -27.30 -8.38 11.10
CA MET A 94 -28.01 -9.34 10.23
C MET A 94 -27.36 -10.74 10.33
N ASP A 95 -28.18 -11.74 9.99
CA ASP A 95 -27.97 -13.20 10.06
C ASP A 95 -26.57 -13.72 10.43
N TYR A 96 -26.54 -14.54 11.48
CA TYR A 96 -25.37 -15.23 12.03
C TYR A 96 -24.52 -16.02 11.00
N LEU A 97 -25.00 -16.24 9.77
CA LEU A 97 -24.34 -17.02 8.71
C LEU A 97 -23.82 -16.17 7.53
N ALA A 98 -24.11 -14.86 7.47
CA ALA A 98 -23.59 -13.99 6.43
C ALA A 98 -22.15 -13.57 6.75
N ILE A 99 -21.16 -14.26 6.18
CA ILE A 99 -19.78 -13.79 6.22
C ILE A 99 -19.63 -12.80 5.07
N GLU A 100 -19.71 -11.48 5.33
CA GLU A 100 -19.08 -10.49 4.46
C GLU A 100 -17.57 -10.70 4.61
N LYS A 101 -17.05 -11.70 3.87
CA LYS A 101 -15.63 -12.05 3.84
C LYS A 101 -14.92 -10.82 3.31
N GLY A 102 -14.21 -10.09 4.17
CA GLY A 102 -13.39 -8.96 3.74
C GLY A 102 -12.61 -9.38 2.50
N TRP A 103 -12.80 -8.69 1.39
CA TRP A 103 -12.40 -9.15 0.06
C TRP A 103 -10.88 -9.38 -0.03
N PHE A 104 -10.13 -8.69 0.83
CA PHE A 104 -8.69 -8.76 1.00
C PHE A 104 -8.20 -9.91 1.92
N SER A 105 -9.10 -10.66 2.55
CA SER A 105 -8.76 -11.84 3.38
C SER A 105 -7.85 -12.87 2.71
N PRO A 106 -7.92 -13.12 1.38
CA PRO A 106 -7.00 -14.06 0.73
C PRO A 106 -5.53 -13.66 0.88
N TYR A 107 -5.22 -12.37 0.89
CA TYR A 107 -3.87 -11.88 1.16
C TYR A 107 -3.36 -12.31 2.54
N LEU A 108 -4.17 -12.07 3.57
CA LEU A 108 -3.85 -12.43 4.95
C LEU A 108 -3.70 -13.95 5.08
N PHE A 109 -4.64 -14.72 4.52
CA PHE A 109 -4.60 -16.18 4.57
C PHE A 109 -3.36 -16.76 3.88
N ALA A 110 -3.01 -16.28 2.68
CA ALA A 110 -1.85 -16.76 1.95
C ALA A 110 -0.53 -16.44 2.66
N SER A 111 -0.48 -15.33 3.40
CA SER A 111 0.65 -14.91 4.24
C SER A 111 0.63 -15.50 5.67
N ALA A 112 -0.14 -16.58 5.90
CA ALA A 112 -0.32 -17.26 7.19
C ALA A 112 -0.79 -16.36 8.36
N ARG A 113 -1.51 -15.29 8.03
CA ARG A 113 -2.18 -14.42 9.00
C ARG A 113 -3.66 -14.77 9.03
N ARG A 114 -4.19 -15.11 10.20
CA ARG A 114 -5.60 -15.45 10.35
C ARG A 114 -6.43 -14.18 10.54
N PRO A 115 -7.29 -13.79 9.58
CA PRO A 115 -8.20 -12.68 9.79
C PRO A 115 -9.36 -13.10 10.70
N ILE A 116 -9.61 -12.33 11.77
CA ILE A 116 -10.77 -12.50 12.65
C ILE A 116 -11.66 -11.27 12.46
N ILE A 117 -12.63 -11.37 11.56
CA ILE A 117 -13.59 -10.29 11.27
C ILE A 117 -14.95 -10.67 11.88
N PRO A 118 -15.48 -9.90 12.85
CA PRO A 118 -16.80 -10.15 13.41
C PRO A 118 -17.90 -10.05 12.35
N ARG A 119 -18.81 -11.02 12.32
CA ARG A 119 -19.90 -11.09 11.31
C ARG A 119 -20.92 -9.96 11.43
N SER A 120 -21.10 -9.43 12.64
CA SER A 120 -22.08 -8.38 12.95
C SER A 120 -21.58 -6.97 12.65
N MET A 121 -20.38 -6.84 12.06
CA MET A 121 -19.73 -5.55 11.89
C MET A 121 -19.79 -5.08 10.44
N LYS A 122 -20.07 -3.78 10.25
CA LYS A 122 -20.03 -3.11 8.95
C LYS A 122 -18.99 -1.98 8.97
N PRO A 123 -17.70 -2.31 8.83
CA PRO A 123 -16.65 -1.32 8.71
C PRO A 123 -16.67 -0.68 7.32
N ASP A 124 -16.23 0.57 7.24
CA ASP A 124 -15.89 1.20 5.96
C ASP A 124 -14.46 0.86 5.56
N VAL A 125 -13.53 0.86 6.51
CA VAL A 125 -12.13 0.48 6.28
C VAL A 125 -11.71 -0.55 7.30
N VAL A 126 -11.07 -1.61 6.83
CA VAL A 126 -10.43 -2.60 7.69
C VAL A 126 -8.93 -2.44 7.57
N PHE A 127 -8.23 -2.48 8.70
CA PHE A 127 -6.79 -2.29 8.73
C PHE A 127 -6.09 -3.28 9.63
N CYS A 128 -4.81 -3.48 9.40
CA CYS A 128 -3.97 -4.47 10.05
C CYS A 128 -2.68 -3.80 10.53
N HIS A 129 -2.37 -3.88 11.82
CA HIS A 129 -1.09 -3.39 12.37
C HIS A 129 0.01 -4.45 12.38
N GLY A 130 -0.37 -5.72 12.26
CA GLY A 130 0.55 -6.84 12.29
C GLY A 130 -0.20 -8.18 12.37
N PRO A 131 0.52 -9.30 12.50
CA PRO A 131 1.97 -9.37 12.52
C PRO A 131 2.57 -8.98 11.17
N PHE A 132 3.81 -8.49 11.22
CA PHE A 132 4.59 -8.23 10.02
C PHE A 132 4.95 -9.56 9.39
N VAL A 133 4.84 -9.65 8.06
CA VAL A 133 5.56 -10.70 7.34
C VAL A 133 7.04 -10.50 7.67
N PRO A 134 7.73 -11.51 8.25
CA PRO A 134 9.15 -11.41 8.57
C PRO A 134 9.95 -10.90 7.35
N ASP A 135 10.98 -10.11 7.59
CA ASP A 135 11.88 -9.57 6.55
C ASP A 135 11.20 -8.64 5.51
N ILE A 136 10.48 -7.59 5.98
CA ILE A 136 10.09 -6.42 5.15
C ILE A 136 9.06 -6.77 4.04
N GLY A 137 8.55 -7.99 3.97
CA GLY A 137 7.70 -8.46 2.86
C GLY A 137 6.47 -7.59 2.55
N ASP A 138 5.74 -7.11 3.57
CA ASP A 138 4.59 -6.21 3.35
C ASP A 138 5.01 -4.85 2.74
N TYR A 139 6.17 -4.33 3.14
CA TYR A 139 6.70 -3.06 2.61
C TYR A 139 7.15 -3.21 1.17
N ARG A 140 7.92 -4.27 0.89
CA ARG A 140 8.41 -4.56 -0.45
C ARG A 140 7.26 -4.82 -1.42
N LEU A 141 6.19 -5.49 -0.97
CA LEU A 141 4.97 -5.62 -1.77
C LEU A 141 4.40 -4.24 -2.14
N GLY A 142 4.25 -3.33 -1.18
CA GLY A 142 3.79 -1.96 -1.45
C GLY A 142 4.72 -1.21 -2.41
N GLU A 143 6.04 -1.33 -2.24
CA GLU A 143 7.04 -0.75 -3.14
C GLU A 143 6.94 -1.32 -4.57
N THR A 144 6.78 -2.63 -4.72
CA THR A 144 6.56 -3.29 -6.03
C THR A 144 5.28 -2.80 -6.68
N LEU A 145 4.17 -2.75 -5.93
CA LEU A 145 2.90 -2.27 -6.48
C LEU A 145 3.01 -0.81 -6.93
N LEU A 146 3.73 0.03 -6.17
CA LEU A 146 4.00 1.42 -6.57
C LEU A 146 4.90 1.50 -7.80
N ALA A 147 6.00 0.74 -7.85
CA ALA A 147 6.95 0.76 -8.96
C ALA A 147 6.31 0.28 -10.27
N GLU A 148 5.38 -0.67 -10.18
CA GLU A 148 4.69 -1.24 -11.33
C GLU A 148 3.40 -0.49 -11.71
N SER A 149 3.01 0.54 -10.95
CA SER A 149 1.84 1.37 -11.23
C SER A 149 2.08 2.29 -12.42
N ASN A 150 1.04 2.48 -13.24
CA ASN A 150 1.12 3.27 -14.48
C ASN A 150 1.23 4.78 -14.21
N LEU A 151 0.46 5.27 -13.24
CA LEU A 151 0.38 6.68 -12.85
C LEU A 151 0.55 6.74 -11.33
N ALA A 152 1.42 7.63 -10.83
CA ALA A 152 1.62 7.83 -9.40
C ALA A 152 1.52 9.31 -9.02
N ILE A 153 0.66 9.64 -8.05
CA ILE A 153 0.52 10.96 -7.46
C ILE A 153 1.20 10.91 -6.09
N THR A 154 2.32 11.62 -5.93
CA THR A 154 3.16 11.52 -4.73
C THR A 154 3.18 12.82 -3.94
N PHE A 155 2.75 12.77 -2.68
CA PHE A 155 2.72 13.90 -1.73
C PHE A 155 3.84 13.82 -0.68
N ALA A 156 4.82 12.94 -0.88
CA ALA A 156 5.92 12.72 0.04
C ALA A 156 7.26 12.78 -0.71
N ALA A 157 8.29 13.30 -0.06
CA ALA A 157 9.64 13.27 -0.62
C ALA A 157 10.06 11.83 -0.97
N ALA A 158 10.73 11.66 -2.11
CA ALA A 158 11.31 10.38 -2.50
C ALA A 158 12.30 9.93 -1.42
N PRO A 159 12.41 8.62 -1.13
CA PRO A 159 13.42 8.12 -0.22
C PRO A 159 14.81 8.50 -0.76
N PRO A 160 15.77 8.80 0.11
CA PRO A 160 17.14 9.09 -0.34
C PRO A 160 17.65 7.91 -1.16
N SER A 161 18.25 8.20 -2.32
CA SER A 161 18.86 7.16 -3.14
C SER A 161 19.88 6.39 -2.29
N PRO A 162 19.92 5.04 -2.37
CA PRO A 162 20.94 4.29 -1.68
C PRO A 162 22.32 4.81 -2.14
N PRO A 163 23.28 4.99 -1.22
CA PRO A 163 24.62 5.40 -1.60
C PRO A 163 25.15 4.39 -2.64
N PRO A 164 25.87 4.86 -3.67
CA PRO A 164 26.41 3.98 -4.70
C PRO A 164 27.16 2.84 -4.03
N GLN A 165 26.70 1.61 -4.26
CA GLN A 165 27.35 0.42 -3.74
C GLN A 165 28.73 0.37 -4.37
N THR A 166 29.75 0.71 -3.58
CA THR A 166 31.13 0.42 -3.94
C THR A 166 31.22 -1.09 -4.09
N GLU A 167 31.50 -1.55 -5.31
CA GLU A 167 31.79 -2.94 -5.60
C GLU A 167 32.80 -3.46 -4.57
N PRO A 168 32.56 -4.63 -3.94
CA PRO A 168 33.54 -5.20 -3.04
C PRO A 168 34.76 -5.58 -3.89
N THR A 169 35.82 -4.78 -3.78
CA THR A 169 37.14 -5.14 -4.28
C THR A 169 37.56 -6.43 -3.59
N SER A 170 37.47 -7.52 -4.33
CA SER A 170 37.95 -8.83 -3.94
C SER A 170 39.45 -8.75 -3.64
N SER A 171 39.82 -8.75 -2.37
CA SER A 171 41.15 -9.13 -1.93
C SER A 171 41.02 -10.20 -0.86
N HIS A 172 40.85 -11.44 -1.31
CA HIS A 172 41.07 -12.61 -0.48
C HIS A 172 42.54 -12.64 -0.05
N ARG A 173 42.83 -12.20 1.18
CA ARG A 173 43.98 -12.68 1.94
C ARG A 173 43.46 -13.50 3.11
N LEU A 174 43.48 -14.82 2.89
CA LEU A 174 43.39 -15.83 3.94
C LEU A 174 44.60 -15.67 4.87
N SER A 175 44.45 -14.96 5.99
CA SER A 175 45.35 -15.12 7.13
C SER A 175 44.63 -15.93 8.21
N LEU A 176 44.97 -17.21 8.29
CA LEU A 176 44.68 -18.06 9.44
C LEU A 176 45.42 -17.50 10.66
N ALA A 177 44.76 -16.64 11.43
CA ALA A 177 45.20 -16.28 12.77
C ALA A 177 44.46 -17.18 13.77
N VAL A 178 45.20 -18.10 14.37
CA VAL A 178 44.75 -18.94 15.48
C VAL A 178 44.48 -18.04 16.69
N PRO A 179 43.27 -18.01 17.27
CA PRO A 179 43.06 -17.34 18.55
C PRO A 179 43.68 -18.20 19.65
N GLU A 180 44.65 -17.63 20.38
CA GLU A 180 45.20 -18.24 21.59
C GLU A 180 44.08 -18.52 22.60
N LEU A 181 44.00 -19.78 23.03
CA LEU A 181 43.10 -20.24 24.08
C LEU A 181 43.45 -19.58 25.42
N PRO A 182 42.52 -18.88 26.10
CA PRO A 182 42.78 -18.42 27.45
C PRO A 182 42.75 -19.61 28.44
N ARG A 183 43.84 -19.71 29.19
CA ARG A 183 44.07 -20.68 30.27
C ARG A 183 42.99 -20.55 31.35
N LEU A 184 42.26 -21.64 31.59
CA LEU A 184 41.34 -21.79 32.70
C LEU A 184 42.13 -22.09 33.99
N SER A 185 42.30 -21.07 34.84
CA SER A 185 42.68 -21.28 36.24
C SER A 185 42.16 -20.14 37.12
N ASN A 186 41.52 -20.54 38.23
CA ASN A 186 41.05 -19.75 39.40
C ASN A 186 39.59 -19.29 39.29
N MET A 187 38.64 -20.07 39.80
CA MET A 187 38.23 -20.21 41.22
C MET A 187 37.42 -19.02 41.73
N PHE A 188 36.10 -19.24 41.79
CA PHE A 188 35.12 -18.72 42.75
C PHE A 188 35.43 -17.37 43.42
N SER A 189 34.97 -16.29 42.80
CA SER A 189 34.53 -15.09 43.52
C SER A 189 33.08 -14.82 43.15
N ARG A 190 32.18 -15.14 44.08
CA ARG A 190 30.76 -14.77 44.03
C ARG A 190 30.66 -13.25 44.17
N SER A 191 30.80 -12.54 43.05
CA SER A 191 30.40 -11.15 42.95
C SER A 191 28.89 -11.12 42.73
N ARG A 192 28.14 -10.67 43.74
CA ARG A 192 26.74 -10.25 43.58
C ARG A 192 26.77 -8.87 42.91
N THR A 193 26.84 -8.84 41.58
CA THR A 193 26.46 -7.64 40.85
C THR A 193 24.94 -7.47 40.94
N PRO A 194 24.42 -6.29 41.31
CA PRO A 194 22.98 -6.05 41.28
C PRO A 194 22.49 -6.25 39.85
N SER A 195 21.38 -6.98 39.69
CA SER A 195 20.72 -7.16 38.40
C SER A 195 20.54 -5.78 37.76
N PRO A 196 21.01 -5.55 36.52
CA PRO A 196 20.74 -4.29 35.85
C PRO A 196 19.22 -4.09 35.80
N GLU A 197 18.75 -2.89 36.14
CA GLU A 197 17.37 -2.50 35.89
C GLU A 197 17.04 -2.81 34.42
N PRO A 198 15.85 -3.35 34.12
CA PRO A 198 15.47 -3.64 32.75
C PRO A 198 15.41 -2.33 31.97
N ALA A 199 16.52 -1.97 31.32
CA ALA A 199 16.53 -0.94 30.31
C ALA A 199 15.58 -1.42 29.22
N LEU A 200 14.43 -0.74 29.09
CA LEU A 200 13.51 -0.92 27.98
C LEU A 200 14.37 -0.87 26.73
N THR A 201 14.50 -2.01 26.05
CA THR A 201 15.27 -2.10 24.82
C THR A 201 14.68 -1.04 23.90
N PRO A 202 15.44 0.00 23.51
CA PRO A 202 14.88 1.03 22.66
C PRO A 202 14.38 0.34 21.40
N LEU A 203 13.07 0.45 21.15
CA LEU A 203 12.47 -0.13 19.96
C LEU A 203 13.24 0.41 18.76
N PRO A 204 13.65 -0.45 17.80
CA PRO A 204 14.36 0.01 16.62
C PRO A 204 13.55 1.15 15.99
N THR A 205 14.21 2.27 15.73
CA THR A 205 13.57 3.45 15.15
C THR A 205 12.93 3.00 13.82
N PRO A 206 11.61 3.14 13.65
CA PRO A 206 10.97 2.59 12.47
C PRO A 206 11.51 3.32 11.24
N PRO A 207 11.78 2.59 10.13
CA PRO A 207 12.43 3.14 8.95
C PRO A 207 11.71 4.41 8.47
N THR A 208 12.51 5.39 8.08
CA THR A 208 12.09 6.71 7.60
C THR A 208 12.63 6.90 6.18
N PRO A 209 11.83 7.48 5.25
CA PRO A 209 10.55 8.16 5.45
C PRO A 209 9.26 7.31 5.33
N ARG A 210 8.47 7.22 6.40
CA ARG A 210 7.18 6.48 6.39
C ARG A 210 6.18 7.11 5.43
N ARG A 211 5.77 6.32 4.45
CA ARG A 211 4.75 6.65 3.47
C ARG A 211 3.70 5.54 3.41
N MET A 212 2.60 5.81 2.76
CA MET A 212 1.58 4.83 2.44
C MET A 212 1.21 4.97 0.98
N VAL A 213 1.25 3.86 0.26
CA VAL A 213 0.75 3.75 -1.11
C VAL A 213 -0.69 3.28 -1.05
N ILE A 214 -1.56 3.93 -1.82
CA ILE A 214 -2.99 3.63 -1.94
C ILE A 214 -3.24 3.31 -3.41
N VAL A 215 -3.73 2.10 -3.69
CA VAL A 215 -3.91 1.60 -5.06
C VAL A 215 -5.21 0.82 -5.19
N VAL A 216 -5.79 0.84 -6.39
CA VAL A 216 -6.80 -0.14 -6.79
C VAL A 216 -6.08 -1.41 -7.21
N VAL A 217 -6.41 -2.52 -6.55
CA VAL A 217 -5.75 -3.81 -6.75
C VAL A 217 -6.79 -4.90 -7.00
N GLY A 218 -6.50 -5.77 -7.95
CA GLY A 218 -7.18 -7.05 -8.08
C GLY A 218 -6.36 -8.20 -7.54
N LEU A 219 -7.02 -9.18 -6.91
CA LEU A 219 -6.38 -10.39 -6.42
C LEU A 219 -6.85 -11.61 -7.22
N LYS A 220 -5.92 -12.48 -7.58
CA LYS A 220 -6.21 -13.73 -8.30
C LYS A 220 -5.35 -14.87 -7.73
N PRO A 221 -5.92 -16.07 -7.54
CA PRO A 221 -5.19 -17.19 -6.96
C PRO A 221 -4.11 -17.70 -7.93
N HIS A 222 -3.03 -18.26 -7.40
CA HIS A 222 -1.92 -18.79 -8.20
C HIS A 222 -2.38 -19.88 -9.19
N ARG A 223 -3.35 -20.73 -8.80
CA ARG A 223 -4.03 -21.65 -9.71
C ARG A 223 -5.49 -21.26 -9.86
N ALA A 224 -5.98 -21.28 -11.10
CA ALA A 224 -7.31 -20.83 -11.47
C ALA A 224 -8.40 -21.38 -10.52
N GLY A 225 -9.10 -20.46 -9.83
CA GLY A 225 -10.22 -20.77 -8.95
C GLY A 225 -9.87 -21.38 -7.58
N ILE A 226 -8.61 -21.69 -7.28
CA ILE A 226 -8.23 -22.43 -6.07
C ILE A 226 -7.34 -21.57 -5.15
N TRP A 227 -7.96 -20.81 -4.25
CA TRP A 227 -7.28 -19.91 -3.31
C TRP A 227 -6.34 -20.61 -2.32
N THR A 228 -6.61 -21.87 -1.98
CA THR A 228 -5.70 -22.64 -1.10
C THR A 228 -4.34 -22.87 -1.74
N THR A 229 -4.21 -22.78 -3.07
CA THR A 229 -2.92 -22.93 -3.76
C THR A 229 -2.02 -21.71 -3.64
N SER A 230 -2.57 -20.58 -3.17
CA SER A 230 -1.80 -19.37 -2.86
C SER A 230 -1.11 -19.43 -1.50
N ALA A 231 -1.58 -20.30 -0.60
CA ALA A 231 -0.91 -20.57 0.67
C ALA A 231 -0.02 -21.81 0.51
N ARG A 232 1.28 -21.60 0.40
CA ARG A 232 2.28 -22.68 0.38
C ARG A 232 3.06 -22.68 1.70
N PRO A 233 3.69 -23.81 2.09
CA PRO A 233 4.54 -23.82 3.27
C PRO A 233 5.63 -22.74 3.15
N SER A 234 5.62 -21.79 4.09
CA SER A 234 6.56 -20.66 4.14
C SER A 234 6.53 -19.70 2.94
N GLU A 235 5.52 -19.77 2.07
CA GLU A 235 5.43 -18.93 0.87
C GLU A 235 3.96 -18.54 0.58
N SER A 236 3.74 -17.28 0.22
CA SER A 236 2.48 -16.76 -0.29
C SER A 236 2.66 -16.48 -1.77
N VAL A 237 1.92 -17.16 -2.64
CA VAL A 237 2.04 -17.00 -4.09
C VAL A 237 0.69 -16.55 -4.65
N MET A 238 0.59 -15.33 -5.15
CA MET A 238 -0.67 -14.84 -5.74
C MET A 238 -0.45 -13.80 -6.83
N TYR A 239 -1.44 -13.69 -7.71
CA TYR A 239 -1.48 -12.66 -8.71
C TYR A 239 -2.08 -11.38 -8.14
N TYR A 240 -1.38 -10.27 -8.35
CA TYR A 240 -1.85 -8.91 -8.14
C TYR A 240 -2.10 -8.28 -9.49
N GLN A 241 -3.27 -7.69 -9.67
CA GLN A 241 -3.69 -7.06 -10.92
C GLN A 241 -3.73 -5.55 -10.73
N LEU A 242 -2.91 -4.82 -11.47
CA LEU A 242 -2.91 -3.35 -11.50
C LEU A 242 -3.64 -2.85 -12.74
N LEU A 243 -4.44 -1.80 -12.56
CA LEU A 243 -5.25 -1.19 -13.60
C LEU A 243 -4.57 0.10 -14.08
N ASN A 244 -4.29 0.21 -15.37
CA ASN A 244 -3.53 1.35 -15.89
C ASN A 244 -4.27 2.70 -15.79
N GLY A 245 -5.61 2.68 -15.78
CA GLY A 245 -6.45 3.86 -15.60
C GLY A 245 -6.63 4.29 -14.14
N CYS A 246 -6.04 3.59 -13.17
CA CYS A 246 -6.14 3.94 -11.75
C CYS A 246 -4.79 4.51 -11.25
N PRO A 247 -4.74 5.75 -10.74
CA PRO A 247 -3.52 6.29 -10.11
C PRO A 247 -3.16 5.49 -8.85
N ALA A 248 -1.87 5.39 -8.56
CA ALA A 248 -1.38 5.13 -7.21
C ALA A 248 -1.24 6.47 -6.47
N VAL A 249 -1.71 6.56 -5.22
CA VAL A 249 -1.55 7.77 -4.41
C VAL A 249 -0.58 7.47 -3.26
N VAL A 250 0.46 8.29 -3.12
CA VAL A 250 1.48 8.13 -2.08
C VAL A 250 1.41 9.30 -1.11
N VAL A 251 1.16 9.01 0.17
CA VAL A 251 1.04 10.02 1.23
C VAL A 251 2.04 9.76 2.37
N PRO A 252 2.57 10.80 3.04
CA PRO A 252 3.36 10.63 4.25
C PRO A 252 2.45 10.25 5.43
N VAL A 253 2.87 9.30 6.27
CA VAL A 253 2.02 8.76 7.34
C VAL A 253 2.61 8.85 8.75
N LYS A 254 1.75 9.11 9.74
CA LYS A 254 2.10 9.25 11.16
C LYS A 254 2.66 7.95 11.75
N VAL A 255 3.37 8.09 12.87
CA VAL A 255 3.75 6.95 13.72
C VAL A 255 2.49 6.24 14.19
N GLY A 256 2.46 4.91 14.06
CA GLY A 256 1.29 4.11 14.45
C GLY A 256 0.27 3.89 13.33
N SER A 257 0.45 4.47 12.14
CA SER A 257 -0.39 4.14 10.98
C SER A 257 -0.31 2.64 10.65
N PRO A 258 -1.41 2.04 10.17
CA PRO A 258 -1.47 0.59 9.93
C PRO A 258 -0.48 0.13 8.87
N LEU A 259 -0.14 -1.16 8.92
CA LEU A 259 0.76 -1.80 7.97
C LEU A 259 0.07 -1.97 6.62
N VAL A 260 -1.16 -2.51 6.65
CA VAL A 260 -2.03 -2.64 5.49
C VAL A 260 -3.43 -2.23 5.88
N ALA A 261 -4.14 -1.54 5.00
CA ALA A 261 -5.57 -1.24 5.13
C ALA A 261 -6.27 -1.46 3.80
N TRP A 262 -7.57 -1.69 3.82
CA TRP A 262 -8.37 -1.79 2.60
C TRP A 262 -9.77 -1.26 2.85
N ASP A 263 -10.32 -0.63 1.82
CA ASP A 263 -11.72 -0.25 1.79
C ASP A 263 -12.58 -1.51 1.81
N ALA A 264 -13.64 -1.53 2.61
CA ALA A 264 -14.54 -2.67 2.68
C ALA A 264 -15.31 -2.86 1.36
N LEU A 265 -15.50 -1.78 0.60
CA LEU A 265 -16.15 -1.84 -0.70
C LEU A 265 -15.31 -2.58 -1.75
N THR A 266 -15.99 -3.41 -2.52
CA THR A 266 -15.40 -4.17 -3.64
C THR A 266 -15.55 -3.42 -4.96
N LEU A 267 -14.77 -3.79 -5.98
CA LEU A 267 -14.96 -3.28 -7.34
C LEU A 267 -16.38 -3.57 -7.86
N GLU A 268 -16.99 -4.69 -7.47
CA GLU A 268 -18.38 -4.96 -7.82
C GLU A 268 -19.34 -3.88 -7.31
N GLU A 269 -19.10 -3.34 -6.12
CA GLU A 269 -19.90 -2.27 -5.53
C GLU A 269 -19.55 -0.92 -6.17
N PHE A 270 -18.27 -0.64 -6.41
CA PHE A 270 -17.85 0.57 -7.13
C PHE A 270 -18.49 0.69 -8.51
N TRP A 271 -18.58 -0.41 -9.28
CA TRP A 271 -19.17 -0.39 -10.62
C TRP A 271 -20.69 -0.12 -10.64
N LYS A 272 -21.37 -0.22 -9.48
CA LYS A 272 -22.80 0.10 -9.35
C LYS A 272 -23.02 1.60 -9.10
N ILE A 273 -21.97 2.38 -8.92
CA ILE A 273 -22.03 3.80 -8.57
C ILE A 273 -22.00 4.64 -9.85
N ALA A 274 -22.90 5.60 -9.95
CA ALA A 274 -22.89 6.57 -11.03
C ALA A 274 -21.87 7.67 -10.72
N LEU A 275 -21.00 7.97 -11.68
CA LEU A 275 -20.13 9.14 -11.61
C LEU A 275 -20.96 10.41 -11.85
N PRO A 276 -20.68 11.49 -11.11
CA PRO A 276 -21.30 12.78 -11.35
C PRO A 276 -20.90 13.30 -12.74
N LYS A 277 -21.84 13.91 -13.48
CA LYS A 277 -21.54 14.45 -14.82
C LYS A 277 -20.65 15.69 -14.70
N GLU A 278 -19.90 16.01 -15.76
CA GLU A 278 -19.11 17.24 -15.80
C GLU A 278 -19.99 18.46 -15.51
N GLY A 279 -19.65 19.21 -14.45
CA GLY A 279 -20.38 20.40 -14.02
C GLY A 279 -21.49 20.19 -12.99
N GLU A 280 -21.82 18.95 -12.61
CA GLU A 280 -22.72 18.68 -11.48
C GLU A 280 -21.97 18.80 -10.13
N SER A 281 -22.65 19.35 -9.12
CA SER A 281 -22.07 19.40 -7.77
C SER A 281 -21.82 17.99 -7.25
N LEU A 282 -20.64 17.76 -6.69
CA LEU A 282 -20.27 16.50 -6.05
C LEU A 282 -21.06 16.26 -4.76
N GLU A 283 -21.70 17.30 -4.21
CA GLU A 283 -22.29 17.24 -2.87
C GLU A 283 -23.52 16.33 -2.80
N GLY A 284 -23.47 15.34 -1.89
CA GLY A 284 -24.62 14.50 -1.54
C GLY A 284 -24.82 13.26 -2.41
N CYS A 285 -23.95 13.02 -3.40
CA CYS A 285 -23.95 11.78 -4.16
C CYS A 285 -23.25 10.64 -3.39
N LYS A 286 -23.59 9.37 -3.71
CA LYS A 286 -22.95 8.20 -3.08
C LYS A 286 -21.43 8.18 -3.31
N PHE A 287 -20.98 8.67 -4.46
CA PHE A 287 -19.57 8.79 -4.82
C PHE A 287 -18.82 9.73 -3.85
N ASP A 288 -19.34 10.93 -3.61
CA ASP A 288 -18.78 11.88 -2.65
C ASP A 288 -18.80 11.34 -1.22
N GLY A 289 -19.84 10.56 -0.86
CA GLY A 289 -19.87 9.81 0.39
C GLY A 289 -18.63 8.93 0.58
N ILE A 290 -18.26 8.14 -0.43
CA ILE A 290 -17.09 7.25 -0.36
C ILE A 290 -15.78 8.05 -0.30
N VAL A 291 -15.66 9.08 -1.13
CA VAL A 291 -14.48 9.97 -1.10
C VAL A 291 -14.31 10.60 0.28
N LYS A 292 -15.41 11.05 0.90
CA LYS A 292 -15.41 11.60 2.28
C LYS A 292 -14.99 10.55 3.30
N VAL A 293 -15.55 9.34 3.24
CA VAL A 293 -15.20 8.21 4.13
C VAL A 293 -13.69 7.91 4.08
N LEU A 294 -13.13 7.75 2.87
CA LEU A 294 -11.71 7.50 2.69
C LEU A 294 -10.85 8.69 3.14
N SER A 295 -11.28 9.91 2.86
CA SER A 295 -10.56 11.12 3.28
C SER A 295 -10.56 11.28 4.81
N GLU A 296 -11.66 10.99 5.50
CA GLU A 296 -11.73 11.00 6.97
C GLU A 296 -10.82 9.94 7.58
N TYR A 297 -10.76 8.74 7.00
CA TYR A 297 -9.83 7.70 7.44
C TYR A 297 -8.37 8.12 7.24
N LEU A 298 -8.04 8.70 6.08
CA LEU A 298 -6.69 9.17 5.78
C LEU A 298 -6.29 10.37 6.65
N ASP A 299 -7.22 11.23 7.05
CA ASP A 299 -6.97 12.32 8.01
C ASP A 299 -6.36 11.81 9.33
N LEU A 300 -6.74 10.60 9.76
CA LEU A 300 -6.18 9.93 10.94
C LEU A 300 -4.74 9.45 10.69
N CYS A 301 -4.46 8.96 9.47
CA CYS A 301 -3.19 8.32 9.12
C CYS A 301 -2.11 9.30 8.62
N VAL A 302 -2.50 10.32 7.86
CA VAL A 302 -1.58 11.22 7.14
C VAL A 302 -0.87 12.17 8.09
N ASP A 303 0.43 12.36 7.84
CA ASP A 303 1.28 13.33 8.52
C ASP A 303 1.31 14.64 7.71
N TRP A 304 0.36 15.52 8.00
CA TRP A 304 0.14 16.79 7.28
C TRP A 304 1.35 17.74 7.30
N ALA A 305 2.23 17.62 8.29
CA ALA A 305 3.46 18.41 8.35
C ALA A 305 4.47 18.01 7.25
N ARG A 306 4.43 16.76 6.80
CA ARG A 306 5.33 16.21 5.77
C ARG A 306 4.75 16.17 4.37
N VAL A 307 3.50 16.61 4.19
CA VAL A 307 2.86 16.68 2.87
C VAL A 307 3.53 17.79 2.06
N SER A 308 4.13 17.42 0.93
CA SER A 308 4.73 18.34 -0.04
C SER A 308 3.81 18.47 -1.26
N LEU A 309 3.49 19.70 -1.62
CA LEU A 309 2.89 20.03 -2.90
C LEU A 309 4.02 20.54 -3.80
N SER A 310 4.11 20.07 -5.05
CA SER A 310 5.02 20.64 -6.03
C SER A 310 4.72 22.13 -6.15
N LYS A 311 5.70 23.00 -5.87
CA LYS A 311 5.56 24.44 -6.09
C LYS A 311 5.80 24.74 -7.57
N ASP A 312 5.05 25.68 -8.14
CA ASP A 312 5.34 26.19 -9.48
C ASP A 312 6.74 26.83 -9.52
N PRO A 313 7.49 26.68 -10.62
CA PRO A 313 8.82 27.30 -10.78
C PRO A 313 8.82 28.83 -10.80
N GLU A 314 7.65 29.50 -10.75
CA GLU A 314 7.56 30.97 -10.78
C GLU A 314 7.65 31.63 -9.37
N GLU A 315 7.62 30.87 -8.27
CA GLU A 315 7.71 31.42 -6.90
C GLU A 315 9.10 31.27 -6.24
N GLU A 316 10.16 31.02 -7.01
CA GLU A 316 11.50 30.70 -6.49
C GLU A 316 12.35 31.91 -6.05
N VAL A 317 11.72 33.00 -5.61
CA VAL A 317 12.41 34.09 -4.91
C VAL A 317 11.68 34.38 -3.62
N LEU A 318 12.02 33.63 -2.55
CA LEU A 318 12.17 34.10 -1.16
C LEU A 318 12.52 32.91 -0.25
N GLU A 319 13.49 33.13 0.62
CA GLU A 319 14.22 32.18 1.48
C GLU A 319 13.38 31.28 2.41
N PRO A 320 13.97 30.17 2.94
CA PRO A 320 13.25 29.20 3.77
C PRO A 320 13.04 29.75 5.18
N SER A 321 11.90 30.41 5.39
CA SER A 321 11.45 30.76 6.74
C SER A 321 10.77 29.57 7.41
N SER A 322 11.11 29.40 8.70
CA SER A 322 10.65 28.40 9.65
C SER A 322 9.20 27.93 9.44
N SER A 323 9.04 26.62 9.35
CA SER A 323 7.81 25.88 9.05
C SER A 323 6.73 25.99 10.13
N GLU A 324 6.02 27.12 10.20
CA GLU A 324 4.66 27.16 10.72
C GLU A 324 3.68 26.90 9.58
N VAL A 325 3.02 25.74 9.62
CA VAL A 325 1.99 25.40 8.63
C VAL A 325 0.78 26.30 8.88
N THR A 326 0.58 27.31 8.04
CA THR A 326 -0.58 28.19 8.13
C THR A 326 -1.87 27.38 7.92
N PHE A 327 -2.96 27.78 8.57
CA PHE A 327 -4.27 27.13 8.43
C PHE A 327 -4.74 26.99 6.97
N ASP A 328 -4.42 27.98 6.14
CA ASP A 328 -4.74 27.96 4.71
C ASP A 328 -3.88 26.97 3.91
N ASP A 329 -2.62 26.76 4.30
CA ASP A 329 -1.74 25.73 3.70
C ASP A 329 -2.23 24.32 4.04
N LEU A 330 -2.64 24.09 5.29
CA LEU A 330 -3.27 22.81 5.70
C LEU A 330 -4.52 22.51 4.87
N LYS A 331 -5.38 23.50 4.63
CA LYS A 331 -6.58 23.33 3.80
C LYS A 331 -6.23 22.96 2.36
N LYS A 332 -5.25 23.64 1.76
CA LYS A 332 -4.77 23.35 0.40
C LYS A 332 -4.22 21.92 0.30
N LYS A 333 -3.38 21.51 1.25
CA LYS A 333 -2.83 20.14 1.34
C LYS A 333 -3.92 19.08 1.46
N LYS A 334 -4.89 19.30 2.34
CA LYS A 334 -6.04 18.39 2.51
C LYS A 334 -6.89 18.30 1.25
N LEU A 335 -7.13 19.43 0.59
CA LEU A 335 -7.87 19.49 -0.66
C LEU A 335 -7.16 18.72 -1.78
N ALA A 336 -5.85 18.93 -1.95
CA ALA A 336 -5.07 18.21 -2.96
C ALA A 336 -5.07 16.69 -2.74
N VAL A 337 -4.92 16.24 -1.49
CA VAL A 337 -5.03 14.80 -1.16
C VAL A 337 -6.45 14.29 -1.44
N LYS A 338 -7.49 15.04 -1.05
CA LYS A 338 -8.88 14.68 -1.34
C LYS A 338 -9.15 14.56 -2.84
N GLU A 339 -8.61 15.46 -3.66
CA GLU A 339 -8.71 15.40 -5.12
C GLU A 339 -8.01 14.17 -5.69
N ALA A 340 -6.80 13.85 -5.23
CA ALA A 340 -6.11 12.63 -5.65
C ALA A 340 -6.90 11.35 -5.30
N ILE A 341 -7.52 11.30 -4.11
CA ILE A 341 -8.42 10.20 -3.72
C ILE A 341 -9.69 10.19 -4.57
N THR A 342 -10.21 11.36 -4.94
CA THR A 342 -11.35 11.46 -5.86
C THR A 342 -11.01 10.83 -7.21
N LEU A 343 -9.80 11.07 -7.74
CA LEU A 343 -9.32 10.48 -8.99
C LEU A 343 -9.12 8.96 -8.87
N LEU A 344 -8.58 8.49 -7.75
CA LEU A 344 -8.44 7.05 -7.46
C LEU A 344 -9.81 6.36 -7.47
N VAL A 345 -10.79 6.90 -6.75
CA VAL A 345 -12.14 6.34 -6.67
C VAL A 345 -12.84 6.43 -8.03
N ALA A 346 -12.66 7.52 -8.77
CA ALA A 346 -13.17 7.65 -10.13
C ALA A 346 -12.59 6.57 -11.06
N GLY A 347 -11.27 6.35 -11.03
CA GLY A 347 -10.62 5.26 -11.76
C GLY A 347 -11.18 3.89 -11.40
N ALA A 348 -11.42 3.63 -10.11
CA ALA A 348 -12.03 2.39 -9.63
C ALA A 348 -13.43 2.17 -10.21
N VAL A 349 -14.28 3.20 -10.23
CA VAL A 349 -15.63 3.13 -10.82
C VAL A 349 -15.56 2.91 -12.33
N ARG A 350 -14.73 3.69 -13.04
CA ARG A 350 -14.57 3.62 -14.50
C ARG A 350 -13.93 2.32 -14.98
N SER A 351 -13.16 1.64 -14.14
CA SER A 351 -12.62 0.32 -14.48
C SER A 351 -13.73 -0.67 -14.90
N GLY A 352 -14.96 -0.49 -14.43
CA GLY A 352 -16.12 -1.27 -14.82
C GLY A 352 -16.58 -1.03 -16.26
N GLU A 353 -16.12 0.00 -16.96
CA GLU A 353 -16.44 0.22 -18.38
C GLU A 353 -15.64 -0.72 -19.30
N SER A 354 -14.48 -1.16 -18.85
CA SER A 354 -13.58 -2.03 -19.61
C SER A 354 -14.04 -3.49 -19.61
N LYS A 355 -14.16 -4.08 -20.80
CA LYS A 355 -14.54 -5.49 -20.97
C LYS A 355 -13.45 -6.42 -20.40
N ASP A 356 -12.19 -6.10 -20.67
CA ASP A 356 -11.05 -6.89 -20.20
C ASP A 356 -10.99 -6.96 -18.68
N VAL A 357 -11.32 -5.86 -17.99
CA VAL A 357 -11.39 -5.81 -16.52
C VAL A 357 -12.53 -6.69 -16.01
N LYS A 358 -13.72 -6.57 -16.61
CA LYS A 358 -14.88 -7.39 -16.24
C LYS A 358 -14.64 -8.89 -16.40
N ASP A 359 -13.84 -9.29 -17.40
CA ASP A 359 -13.59 -10.70 -17.71
C ASP A 359 -12.42 -11.28 -16.89
N LYS A 360 -11.37 -10.49 -16.61
CA LYS A 360 -10.12 -10.99 -16.00
C LYS A 360 -9.98 -10.71 -14.51
N VAL A 361 -10.66 -9.70 -13.97
CA VAL A 361 -10.52 -9.27 -12.57
C VAL A 361 -11.63 -9.90 -11.72
N ASP A 362 -11.26 -10.51 -10.58
CA ASP A 362 -12.23 -10.99 -9.59
C ASP A 362 -12.83 -9.78 -8.86
N LYS A 363 -13.91 -9.23 -9.41
CA LYS A 363 -14.60 -8.03 -8.89
C LYS A 363 -15.03 -8.12 -7.43
N GLY A 364 -15.21 -9.33 -6.88
CA GLY A 364 -15.57 -9.56 -5.47
C GLY A 364 -14.36 -9.67 -4.54
N ARG A 365 -13.14 -9.71 -5.09
CA ARG A 365 -11.85 -9.78 -4.38
C ARG A 365 -10.86 -8.73 -4.86
N SER A 366 -11.40 -7.62 -5.30
CA SER A 366 -10.64 -6.48 -5.81
C SER A 366 -11.25 -5.20 -5.25
N GLY A 367 -10.43 -4.19 -5.02
CA GLY A 367 -10.85 -2.94 -4.41
C GLY A 367 -9.67 -2.02 -4.13
N ILE A 368 -9.89 -1.03 -3.26
CA ILE A 368 -8.85 -0.09 -2.85
C ILE A 368 -8.11 -0.68 -1.64
N ALA A 369 -6.80 -0.81 -1.75
CA ALA A 369 -5.94 -1.26 -0.67
C ALA A 369 -4.75 -0.29 -0.48
N MET A 370 -4.23 -0.28 0.74
CA MET A 370 -3.25 0.66 1.24
C MET A 370 -2.12 -0.11 1.90
N TRP A 371 -0.88 0.15 1.51
CA TRP A 371 0.30 -0.44 2.13
C TRP A 371 1.20 0.65 2.67
N ARG A 372 1.69 0.45 3.89
CA ARG A 372 2.80 1.26 4.40
C ARG A 372 4.06 0.89 3.61
N ILE A 373 4.85 1.90 3.25
CA ILE A 373 6.16 1.75 2.60
C ILE A 373 7.18 2.65 3.30
N PRO A 374 8.48 2.30 3.27
CA PRO A 374 9.53 3.04 3.95
C PRO A 374 9.92 4.35 3.24
#